data_AF-A0A2H0QH48-F1
#
_entry.id   AF-A0A2H0QH48-F1
#
_cell.length_a   1.000
_cell.length_b   1.000
_cell.length_c   1.000
_cell.angle_alpha   90.00
_cell.angle_beta   90.00
_cell.angle_gamma   90.00
#
_symmetry.space_group_name_H-M   'P 1'
#
loop_
_entity.id
_entity.type
_entity.pdbx_description
1 polymer ?
#
loop_
_entity_poly.entity_id
_entity_poly.type
_entity_poly.pdbx_seq_one_letter_code
_entity_poly.pdbx_strand_id
1 'polypeptide(L)'
;MKILYIGNDSFFWTQLQARFKLNFPTENCQFQTLWPKNPKLIHQSLSQVVAINPQIVIVDFSLETHLLLSFTRSLFRVFDPVPGVVGVWNLLCKRELLYEGNMSGAKVNHFKGSDIDEIVTHAMLLGKQGNSPLRKFATARAMDELWKINMFHRMKIGFMTKSYIHLEHDVPLEEINPILFIQHFGESFPQTHFKFLRALNKNYYYHFRYNSDIGISGPQFPEPMADEGSNQKIRRLKMEKEENELFHSRLEKFISTKSKGTDLIAKRTRVLVLDDQLELSSLSEKPLDNYSFSIRLYKKWKRGSGMFTRSWPGIVVYCWNNETGSQDLVEMVHEIEQIEKYHPFIVVFKSPLATKEMKEKVQYESMLCEQAPFAIDQFIKLCELYQSKSGREKTHDQDMSFHTREERFYLDKNNPDSQLSLKVEMKVHEVSESWFKFSSPLLLPLFSIFELERPIRLFLTIVERIDESPWYQDGEYQYKAIIHGLDETARAELRRQVNSSIKLEEDKKKQKSDNKA
;
A
#
# COMPACT_ATOMS: atom_id res chain seq x y z
N MET A 1 23.93 2.47 -12.49
CA MET A 1 22.77 2.48 -11.59
C MET A 1 22.82 3.71 -10.70
N LYS A 2 21.81 4.56 -10.75
CA LYS A 2 21.66 5.78 -9.96
C LYS A 2 20.95 5.47 -8.64
N ILE A 3 21.57 5.89 -7.54
CA ILE A 3 21.08 5.70 -6.18
C ILE A 3 20.93 7.09 -5.56
N LEU A 4 19.70 7.41 -5.16
CA LEU A 4 19.36 8.68 -4.53
C LEU A 4 19.14 8.50 -3.04
N TYR A 5 19.80 9.32 -2.23
CA TYR A 5 19.51 9.46 -0.80
C TYR A 5 18.73 10.74 -0.54
N ILE A 6 17.58 10.62 0.14
CA ILE A 6 16.74 11.73 0.58
C ILE A 6 16.89 11.86 2.10
N GLY A 7 17.79 12.73 2.53
CA GLY A 7 18.16 12.93 3.93
C GLY A 7 19.35 13.87 4.08
N ASN A 8 19.64 14.30 5.31
CA ASN A 8 20.75 15.21 5.60
C ASN A 8 21.94 14.55 6.35
N ASP A 9 21.82 13.27 6.70
CA ASP A 9 22.85 12.52 7.42
C ASP A 9 23.98 12.09 6.46
N SER A 10 24.99 12.95 6.33
CA SER A 10 26.12 12.74 5.42
C SER A 10 27.00 11.56 5.84
N PHE A 11 27.18 11.34 7.14
CA PHE A 11 28.02 10.27 7.67
C PHE A 11 27.40 8.90 7.37
N PHE A 12 26.12 8.72 7.67
CA PHE A 12 25.39 7.49 7.31
C PHE A 12 25.42 7.26 5.80
N TRP A 13 25.22 8.31 5.01
CA TRP A 13 25.22 8.18 3.56
C TRP A 13 26.59 7.78 3.00
N THR A 14 27.68 8.37 3.47
CA THR A 14 29.04 7.99 3.07
C THR A 14 29.33 6.52 3.36
N GLN A 15 28.89 6.01 4.52
CA GLN A 15 29.05 4.59 4.83
C GLN A 15 28.26 3.67 3.89
N LEU A 16 27.01 4.04 3.55
CA LEU A 16 26.22 3.32 2.55
C LEU A 16 26.94 3.29 1.20
N GLN A 17 27.42 4.44 0.72
CA GLN A 17 28.14 4.54 -0.55
C GLN A 17 29.38 3.64 -0.59
N ALA A 18 30.19 3.68 0.46
CA ALA A 18 31.35 2.82 0.60
C ALA A 18 30.94 1.35 0.54
N ARG A 19 29.83 1.00 1.19
CA ARG A 19 29.37 -0.39 1.22
C ARG A 19 28.75 -0.88 -0.08
N PHE A 20 28.03 -0.04 -0.82
CA PHE A 20 27.58 -0.37 -2.19
C PHE A 20 28.77 -0.70 -3.08
N LYS A 21 29.81 0.14 -3.07
CA LYS A 21 31.03 -0.08 -3.89
C LYS A 21 31.76 -1.35 -3.51
N LEU A 22 31.80 -1.69 -2.22
CA LEU A 22 32.44 -2.90 -1.72
C LEU A 22 31.65 -4.17 -2.09
N ASN A 23 30.35 -4.19 -1.83
CA ASN A 23 29.51 -5.39 -2.01
C ASN A 23 29.17 -5.63 -3.49
N PHE A 24 29.17 -4.58 -4.31
CA PHE A 24 28.75 -4.61 -5.72
C PHE A 24 29.77 -3.88 -6.61
N PRO A 25 31.05 -4.32 -6.66
CA PRO A 25 32.13 -3.60 -7.33
C PRO A 25 31.97 -3.54 -8.85
N THR A 26 31.22 -4.48 -9.44
CA THR A 26 30.90 -4.53 -10.87
C THR A 26 29.75 -3.60 -11.24
N GLU A 27 28.98 -3.12 -10.27
CA GLU A 27 27.86 -2.21 -10.50
C GLU A 27 28.38 -0.78 -10.58
N ASN A 28 28.21 -0.14 -11.74
CA ASN A 28 28.54 1.29 -11.90
C ASN A 28 27.53 2.16 -11.13
N CYS A 29 27.70 2.28 -9.82
CA CYS A 29 26.82 3.01 -8.91
C CYS A 29 27.14 4.51 -8.92
N GLN A 30 26.12 5.31 -9.23
CA GLN A 30 26.16 6.77 -9.19
C GLN A 30 25.33 7.24 -7.99
N PHE A 31 25.97 7.94 -7.06
CA PHE A 31 25.35 8.34 -5.80
C PHE A 31 24.96 9.82 -5.84
N GLN A 32 23.74 10.12 -5.46
CA GLN A 32 23.22 11.49 -5.35
C GLN A 32 22.52 11.69 -4.02
N THR A 33 22.51 12.93 -3.55
CA THR A 33 21.81 13.34 -2.33
C THR A 33 20.80 14.41 -2.69
N LEU A 34 19.62 14.35 -2.09
CA LEU A 34 18.62 15.39 -2.18
C LEU A 34 18.14 15.74 -0.78
N TRP A 35 18.32 16.99 -0.41
CA TRP A 35 17.72 17.57 0.79
C TRP A 35 17.49 19.07 0.54
N PRO A 36 16.23 19.54 0.51
CA PRO A 36 15.95 20.95 0.27
C PRO A 36 16.41 21.79 1.48
N LYS A 37 16.75 23.06 1.22
CA LYS A 37 17.09 24.02 2.29
C LYS A 37 15.96 24.17 3.31
N ASN A 38 14.70 24.11 2.82
CA ASN A 38 13.51 24.05 3.66
C ASN A 38 12.88 22.66 3.54
N PRO A 39 13.04 21.78 4.55
CA PRO A 39 12.46 20.44 4.57
C PRO A 39 10.93 20.41 4.40
N LYS A 40 10.23 21.49 4.79
CA LYS A 40 8.77 21.60 4.62
C LYS A 40 8.32 21.63 3.15
N LEU A 41 9.25 21.89 2.23
CA LEU A 41 9.01 21.95 0.79
C LEU A 41 9.55 20.72 0.04
N ILE A 42 9.83 19.61 0.73
CA ILE A 42 10.34 18.39 0.09
C ILE A 42 9.44 17.87 -1.04
N HIS A 43 8.13 18.09 -0.98
CA HIS A 43 7.20 17.74 -2.07
C HIS A 43 7.49 18.48 -3.39
N GLN A 44 8.09 19.67 -3.34
CA GLN A 44 8.49 20.41 -4.54
C GLN A 44 9.69 19.77 -5.26
N SER A 45 10.46 18.94 -4.56
CA SER A 45 11.63 18.25 -5.12
C SER A 45 11.28 17.06 -6.02
N LEU A 46 10.00 16.73 -6.22
CA LEU A 46 9.58 15.57 -7.01
C LEU A 46 10.07 15.63 -8.46
N SER A 47 10.05 16.83 -9.08
CA SER A 47 10.58 17.05 -10.43
C SER A 47 12.08 16.78 -10.52
N GLN A 48 12.84 17.17 -9.50
CA GLN A 48 14.28 16.90 -9.40
C GLN A 48 14.53 15.39 -9.31
N VAL A 49 13.76 14.66 -8.49
CA VAL A 49 13.89 13.19 -8.39
C VAL A 49 13.59 12.51 -9.72
N VAL A 50 12.54 12.94 -10.44
CA VAL A 50 12.22 12.43 -11.77
C VAL A 50 13.31 12.73 -12.80
N ALA A 51 13.91 13.93 -12.75
CA ALA A 51 15.02 14.28 -13.63
C ALA A 51 16.28 13.44 -13.36
N ILE A 52 16.54 13.12 -12.09
CA ILE A 52 17.63 12.20 -11.70
C ILE A 52 17.37 10.81 -12.29
N ASN A 53 16.12 10.36 -12.30
CA ASN A 53 15.68 9.02 -12.72
C ASN A 53 16.44 7.89 -11.99
N PRO A 54 16.35 7.80 -10.65
CA PRO A 54 17.05 6.81 -9.85
C PRO A 54 16.45 5.40 -10.02
N GLN A 55 17.28 4.36 -9.88
CA GLN A 55 16.79 2.97 -9.73
C GLN A 55 16.52 2.63 -8.26
N ILE A 56 17.21 3.30 -7.33
CA ILE A 56 17.07 3.10 -5.89
C ILE A 56 16.89 4.46 -5.23
N VAL A 57 15.90 4.57 -4.34
CA VAL A 57 15.67 5.74 -3.49
C VAL A 57 15.70 5.29 -2.03
N ILE A 58 16.65 5.84 -1.27
CA ILE A 58 16.76 5.65 0.17
C ILE A 58 16.20 6.89 0.84
N VAL A 59 15.14 6.75 1.63
CA VAL A 59 14.43 7.86 2.28
C VAL A 59 14.66 7.80 3.78
N ASP A 60 15.24 8.86 4.35
CA ASP A 60 15.45 8.98 5.79
C ASP A 60 14.22 9.59 6.47
N PHE A 61 13.31 8.73 6.93
CA PHE A 61 12.06 9.14 7.57
C PHE A 61 12.25 9.75 8.97
N SER A 62 13.49 9.87 9.47
CA SER A 62 13.78 10.29 10.84
C SER A 62 13.65 11.79 11.11
N LEU A 63 13.55 12.61 10.06
CA LEU A 63 13.56 14.08 10.15
C LEU A 63 12.15 14.67 10.04
N GLU A 64 11.53 14.52 8.88
CA GLU A 64 10.22 15.08 8.53
C GLU A 64 9.25 13.95 8.17
N THR A 65 9.01 13.05 9.13
CA THR A 65 8.35 11.75 8.90
C THR A 65 7.08 11.87 8.07
N HIS A 66 6.11 12.71 8.47
CA HIS A 66 4.84 12.84 7.76
C HIS A 66 4.98 13.37 6.32
N LEU A 67 5.88 14.33 6.10
CA LEU A 67 6.11 14.89 4.77
C LEU A 67 6.80 13.89 3.87
N LEU A 68 7.80 13.18 4.38
CA LEU A 68 8.52 12.16 3.63
C LEU A 68 7.64 10.95 3.32
N LEU A 69 6.78 10.50 4.24
CA LEU A 69 5.79 9.45 3.95
C LEU A 69 4.85 9.88 2.81
N SER A 70 4.37 11.13 2.83
CA SER A 70 3.55 11.67 1.75
C SER A 70 4.33 11.78 0.43
N PHE A 71 5.60 12.19 0.49
CA PHE A 71 6.49 12.28 -0.65
C PHE A 71 6.71 10.92 -1.30
N THR A 72 6.99 9.89 -0.49
CA THR A 72 7.23 8.52 -0.95
C THR A 72 6.02 7.95 -1.68
N ARG A 73 4.79 8.19 -1.20
CA ARG A 73 3.55 7.78 -1.91
C ARG A 73 3.48 8.38 -3.31
N SER A 74 3.93 9.61 -3.50
CA SER A 74 3.92 10.28 -4.81
C SER A 74 4.92 9.67 -5.80
N LEU A 75 6.02 9.08 -5.33
CA LEU A 75 7.00 8.43 -6.21
C LEU A 75 6.38 7.32 -7.06
N PHE A 76 5.45 6.53 -6.49
CA PHE A 76 4.75 5.45 -7.18
C PHE A 76 3.84 5.93 -8.33
N ARG A 77 3.47 7.22 -8.34
CA ARG A 77 2.61 7.81 -9.39
C ARG A 77 3.40 8.39 -10.54
N VAL A 78 4.59 8.91 -10.27
CA VAL A 78 5.38 9.66 -11.26
C VAL A 78 6.46 8.82 -11.94
N PHE A 79 6.73 7.61 -11.43
CA PHE A 79 7.67 6.66 -12.01
C PHE A 79 6.98 5.43 -12.61
N ASP A 80 7.46 5.01 -13.78
CA ASP A 80 7.18 3.71 -14.39
C ASP A 80 8.43 3.28 -15.19
N PRO A 81 9.17 2.23 -14.77
CA PRO A 81 8.98 1.45 -13.54
C PRO A 81 9.30 2.24 -12.28
N VAL A 82 8.68 1.87 -11.17
CA VAL A 82 8.92 2.49 -9.86
C VAL A 82 10.32 2.10 -9.34
N PRO A 83 11.12 3.04 -8.80
CA PRO A 83 12.41 2.70 -8.18
C PRO A 83 12.25 1.81 -6.95
N GLY A 84 13.30 1.08 -6.60
CA GLY A 84 13.38 0.38 -5.32
C GLY A 84 13.45 1.39 -4.17
N VAL A 85 12.39 1.47 -3.36
CA VAL A 85 12.32 2.41 -2.23
C VAL A 85 12.66 1.73 -0.91
N VAL A 86 13.67 2.25 -0.22
CA VAL A 86 14.12 1.81 1.11
C VAL A 86 13.91 2.92 2.12
N GLY A 87 13.15 2.65 3.18
CA GLY A 87 13.02 3.54 4.32
C GLY A 87 14.13 3.31 5.35
N VAL A 88 14.72 4.38 5.87
CA VAL A 88 15.64 4.31 7.01
C VAL A 88 15.14 5.19 8.17
N TRP A 89 15.36 4.70 9.39
CA TRP A 89 14.81 5.28 10.62
C TRP A 89 15.87 5.35 11.72
N ASN A 90 15.81 6.36 12.60
CA ASN A 90 16.61 6.38 13.82
C ASN A 90 16.18 5.26 14.79
N LEU A 91 17.11 4.80 15.63
CA LEU A 91 16.88 3.73 16.63
C LEU A 91 15.73 4.01 17.61
N LEU A 92 15.38 5.28 17.83
CA LEU A 92 14.28 5.70 18.71
C LEU A 92 12.91 5.70 18.02
N CYS A 93 12.84 5.28 16.75
CA CYS A 93 11.60 5.26 16.00
C CYS A 93 10.60 4.26 16.61
N LYS A 94 9.37 4.73 16.82
CA LYS A 94 8.26 3.87 17.25
C LYS A 94 7.93 2.87 16.14
N ARG A 95 7.72 1.60 16.51
CA ARG A 95 7.43 0.53 15.55
C ARG A 95 6.22 0.83 14.67
N GLU A 96 5.23 1.54 15.21
CA GLU A 96 4.01 1.92 14.49
C GLU A 96 4.31 2.74 13.22
N LEU A 97 5.39 3.53 13.24
CA LEU A 97 5.82 4.33 12.10
C LEU A 97 6.45 3.46 10.99
N LEU A 98 6.97 2.28 11.30
CA LEU A 98 7.45 1.33 10.30
C LEU A 98 6.29 0.82 9.44
N TYR A 99 5.09 0.64 10.01
CA TYR A 99 3.90 0.33 9.23
C TYR A 99 3.58 1.47 8.27
N GLU A 100 3.57 2.71 8.74
CA GLU A 100 3.33 3.86 7.87
C GLU A 100 4.40 3.97 6.76
N GLY A 101 5.65 3.64 7.07
CA GLY A 101 6.72 3.46 6.09
C GLY A 101 6.37 2.44 5.01
N ASN A 102 5.99 1.21 5.40
CA ASN A 102 5.54 0.17 4.48
C ASN A 102 4.35 0.63 3.61
N MET A 103 3.36 1.28 4.23
CA MET A 103 2.12 1.75 3.58
C MET A 103 2.33 2.99 2.71
N SER A 104 3.45 3.71 2.89
CA SER A 104 3.87 4.78 1.99
C SER A 104 4.42 4.27 0.66
N GLY A 105 4.75 2.97 0.61
CA GLY A 105 5.31 2.28 -0.53
C GLY A 105 6.79 1.90 -0.35
N ALA A 106 7.45 2.31 0.74
CA ALA A 106 8.78 1.77 1.05
C ALA A 106 8.68 0.25 1.25
N LYS A 107 9.33 -0.53 0.38
CA LYS A 107 9.20 -1.99 0.39
C LYS A 107 10.02 -2.62 1.50
N VAL A 108 11.04 -1.92 2.00
CA VAL A 108 11.78 -2.32 3.20
C VAL A 108 12.01 -1.11 4.08
N ASN A 109 12.07 -1.35 5.38
CA ASN A 109 12.34 -0.33 6.39
C ASN A 109 13.43 -0.84 7.34
N HIS A 110 14.49 -0.05 7.52
CA HIS A 110 15.63 -0.40 8.37
C HIS A 110 15.89 0.68 9.42
N PHE A 111 16.42 0.27 10.57
CA PHE A 111 17.00 1.21 11.51
C PHE A 111 18.44 1.55 11.08
N LYS A 112 18.82 2.82 11.23
CA LYS A 112 20.20 3.27 11.09
C LYS A 112 21.01 2.64 12.23
N GLY A 113 22.02 1.86 11.88
CA GLY A 113 22.84 1.14 12.84
C GLY A 113 23.99 0.42 12.15
N SER A 114 24.56 -0.55 12.85
CA SER A 114 25.77 -1.27 12.41
C SER A 114 25.58 -2.13 11.14
N ASP A 115 24.35 -2.49 10.77
CA ASP A 115 24.07 -3.39 9.66
C ASP A 115 23.74 -2.68 8.34
N ILE A 116 24.72 -1.90 7.88
CA ILE A 116 24.68 -1.20 6.59
C ILE A 116 24.64 -2.20 5.43
N ASP A 117 25.23 -3.37 5.64
CA ASP A 117 25.28 -4.44 4.64
C ASP A 117 23.90 -4.91 4.18
N GLU A 118 23.00 -5.14 5.12
CA GLU A 118 21.65 -5.61 4.82
C GLU A 118 20.85 -4.54 4.07
N ILE A 119 20.97 -3.26 4.49
CA ILE A 119 20.36 -2.12 3.81
C ILE A 119 20.79 -2.08 2.34
N VAL A 120 22.08 -2.19 2.07
CA VAL A 120 22.64 -2.19 0.71
C VAL A 120 22.14 -3.38 -0.10
N THR A 121 22.13 -4.58 0.50
CA THR A 121 21.69 -5.81 -0.17
C THR A 121 20.21 -5.72 -0.56
N HIS A 122 19.35 -5.28 0.35
CA HIS A 122 17.92 -5.13 0.07
C HIS A 122 17.64 -4.02 -0.94
N ALA A 123 18.35 -2.90 -0.84
CA ALA A 123 18.25 -1.83 -1.82
C ALA A 123 18.61 -2.30 -3.23
N MET A 124 19.70 -3.08 -3.38
CA MET A 124 20.08 -3.69 -4.65
C MET A 124 19.02 -4.65 -5.18
N LEU A 125 18.48 -5.49 -4.32
CA LEU A 125 17.43 -6.44 -4.68
C LEU A 125 16.19 -5.73 -5.21
N LEU A 126 15.73 -4.68 -4.53
CA LEU A 126 14.58 -3.89 -4.96
C LEU A 126 14.89 -3.12 -6.25
N GLY A 127 16.05 -2.48 -6.35
CA GLY A 127 16.47 -1.73 -7.55
C GLY A 127 16.62 -2.61 -8.80
N LYS A 128 16.90 -3.91 -8.62
CA LYS A 128 16.98 -4.91 -9.69
C LYS A 128 15.74 -5.80 -9.80
N GLN A 129 14.63 -5.44 -9.13
CA GLN A 129 13.35 -6.17 -9.21
C GLN A 129 13.48 -7.66 -8.87
N GLY A 130 14.24 -7.99 -7.82
CA GLY A 130 14.47 -9.37 -7.37
C GLY A 130 15.70 -10.06 -7.98
N ASN A 131 16.31 -9.49 -9.03
CA ASN A 131 17.43 -10.11 -9.75
C ASN A 131 18.81 -9.85 -9.11
N SER A 132 18.89 -9.78 -7.78
CA SER A 132 20.15 -9.59 -7.05
C SER A 132 20.36 -10.74 -6.08
N PRO A 133 21.59 -11.29 -5.96
CA PRO A 133 21.84 -12.39 -5.04
C PRO A 133 21.63 -11.95 -3.59
N LEU A 134 20.95 -12.78 -2.83
CA LEU A 134 20.86 -12.64 -1.38
C LEU A 134 22.16 -13.10 -0.72
N ARG A 135 22.50 -12.45 0.40
CA ARG A 135 23.63 -12.85 1.23
C ARG A 135 23.42 -14.26 1.79
N LYS A 136 24.53 -15.00 1.89
CA LYS A 136 24.56 -16.32 2.52
C LYS A 136 24.73 -16.13 4.02
N PHE A 137 23.81 -16.71 4.77
CA PHE A 137 23.81 -16.73 6.23
C PHE A 137 23.61 -18.16 6.74
N ALA A 138 23.92 -18.38 8.00
CA ALA A 138 23.51 -19.60 8.69
C ALA A 138 21.99 -19.76 8.55
N THR A 139 21.57 -20.97 8.18
CA THR A 139 20.19 -21.26 7.82
C THR A 139 19.71 -22.44 8.64
N ALA A 140 18.63 -22.24 9.39
CA ALA A 140 17.89 -23.30 10.04
C ALA A 140 16.81 -23.82 9.09
N ARG A 141 16.56 -25.13 9.12
CA ARG A 141 15.61 -25.85 8.28
C ARG A 141 14.59 -26.57 9.16
N ALA A 142 13.33 -26.51 8.75
CA ALA A 142 12.32 -27.39 9.32
C ALA A 142 12.70 -28.85 9.06
N MET A 143 12.70 -29.67 10.11
CA MET A 143 13.19 -31.05 10.06
C MET A 143 12.10 -32.06 9.70
N ASP A 144 11.22 -32.34 10.67
CA ASP A 144 10.20 -33.38 10.56
C ASP A 144 8.81 -32.76 10.24
N GLU A 145 8.51 -31.59 10.80
CA GLU A 145 7.29 -30.81 10.52
C GLU A 145 7.62 -29.36 10.19
N LEU A 146 6.92 -28.79 9.20
CA LEU A 146 7.06 -27.38 8.85
C LEU A 146 6.53 -26.50 9.97
N TRP A 147 7.24 -25.39 10.24
CA TRP A 147 6.80 -24.45 11.27
C TRP A 147 5.59 -23.67 10.75
N LYS A 148 4.41 -23.94 11.34
CA LYS A 148 3.19 -23.18 11.06
C LYS A 148 3.23 -21.86 11.82
N ILE A 149 3.19 -20.77 11.09
CA ILE A 149 3.32 -19.43 11.63
C ILE A 149 2.22 -18.53 11.09
N ASN A 150 1.60 -17.78 11.98
CA ASN A 150 0.64 -16.75 11.61
C ASN A 150 1.37 -15.48 11.20
N MET A 151 1.16 -15.07 9.95
CA MET A 151 1.67 -13.81 9.40
C MET A 151 0.51 -12.86 9.10
N PHE A 152 0.78 -11.56 9.13
CA PHE A 152 -0.23 -10.52 9.07
C PHE A 152 -0.01 -9.57 7.90
N HIS A 153 -0.96 -9.51 6.97
CA HIS A 153 -0.95 -8.50 5.91
C HIS A 153 -1.80 -7.29 6.30
N ARG A 154 -1.18 -6.10 6.29
CA ARG A 154 -1.84 -4.84 6.63
C ARG A 154 -2.57 -4.27 5.42
N MET A 155 -3.79 -3.81 5.64
CA MET A 155 -4.70 -3.28 4.62
C MET A 155 -5.23 -1.91 5.08
N LYS A 156 -5.57 -1.01 4.16
CA LYS A 156 -6.23 0.26 4.51
C LYS A 156 -7.73 0.17 4.36
N ILE A 157 -8.42 0.72 5.35
CA ILE A 157 -9.85 0.95 5.31
C ILE A 157 -10.08 2.27 4.60
N GLY A 158 -10.72 2.22 3.43
CA GLY A 158 -11.13 3.42 2.72
C GLY A 158 -12.36 4.04 3.38
N PHE A 159 -13.37 3.23 3.70
CA PHE A 159 -14.54 3.60 4.47
C PHE A 159 -15.22 2.37 5.06
N MET A 160 -16.14 2.60 5.98
CA MET A 160 -16.99 1.57 6.60
C MET A 160 -18.46 1.94 6.41
N THR A 161 -19.33 0.92 6.39
CA THR A 161 -20.78 1.06 6.46
C THR A 161 -21.30 0.22 7.63
N LYS A 162 -22.62 0.19 7.83
CA LYS A 162 -23.23 -0.70 8.83
C LYS A 162 -23.15 -2.19 8.44
N SER A 163 -22.87 -2.51 7.18
CA SER A 163 -22.94 -3.87 6.65
C SER A 163 -21.61 -4.39 6.07
N TYR A 164 -20.66 -3.53 5.73
CA TYR A 164 -19.37 -3.94 5.19
C TYR A 164 -18.26 -2.90 5.42
N ILE A 165 -17.03 -3.33 5.15
CA ILE A 165 -15.81 -2.51 5.18
C ILE A 165 -15.21 -2.51 3.78
N HIS A 166 -14.86 -1.31 3.29
CA HIS A 166 -14.14 -1.13 2.03
C HIS A 166 -12.64 -1.12 2.30
N LEU A 167 -11.89 -2.03 1.67
CA LEU A 167 -10.48 -2.25 1.91
C LEU A 167 -9.65 -2.10 0.64
N GLU A 168 -8.48 -1.46 0.76
CA GLU A 168 -7.42 -1.51 -0.23
C GLU A 168 -6.24 -2.33 0.30
N HIS A 169 -5.71 -3.24 -0.53
CA HIS A 169 -4.76 -4.28 -0.10
C HIS A 169 -3.93 -4.89 -1.23
N ASP A 170 -2.85 -5.62 -0.91
CA ASP A 170 -1.95 -6.23 -1.90
C ASP A 170 -2.11 -7.75 -2.06
N VAL A 171 -3.10 -8.37 -1.43
CA VAL A 171 -3.34 -9.83 -1.47
C VAL A 171 -4.74 -10.14 -2.01
N PRO A 172 -4.96 -11.10 -2.92
CA PRO A 172 -6.31 -11.46 -3.37
C PRO A 172 -7.15 -12.04 -2.22
N LEU A 173 -8.31 -11.42 -1.92
CA LEU A 173 -9.19 -11.87 -0.83
C LEU A 173 -10.30 -12.83 -1.30
N GLU A 174 -10.57 -12.91 -2.60
CA GLU A 174 -11.59 -13.77 -3.21
C GLU A 174 -11.43 -15.25 -2.86
N GLU A 175 -10.18 -15.69 -2.70
CA GLU A 175 -9.80 -17.08 -2.45
C GLU A 175 -9.88 -17.45 -0.96
N ILE A 176 -10.26 -16.51 -0.08
CA ILE A 176 -10.21 -16.68 1.38
C ILE A 176 -11.61 -16.77 1.96
N ASN A 177 -11.96 -17.93 2.51
CA ASN A 177 -13.23 -18.12 3.23
C ASN A 177 -13.08 -19.14 4.37
N PRO A 178 -13.36 -18.80 5.65
CA PRO A 178 -13.71 -17.46 6.15
C PRO A 178 -12.49 -16.53 6.19
N ILE A 179 -12.73 -15.21 6.12
CA ILE A 179 -11.66 -14.23 6.27
C ILE A 179 -11.44 -13.95 7.75
N LEU A 180 -10.27 -14.35 8.25
CA LEU A 180 -9.85 -14.09 9.62
C LEU A 180 -9.04 -12.80 9.67
N PHE A 181 -9.69 -11.72 10.11
CA PHE A 181 -8.99 -10.48 10.44
C PHE A 181 -8.63 -10.43 11.93
N ILE A 182 -7.41 -10.02 12.24
CA ILE A 182 -7.13 -9.47 13.56
C ILE A 182 -7.55 -8.01 13.53
N GLN A 183 -8.65 -7.72 14.21
CA GLN A 183 -9.22 -6.39 14.32
C GLN A 183 -8.32 -5.51 15.20
N HIS A 184 -7.99 -4.30 14.73
CA HIS A 184 -7.24 -3.29 15.52
C HIS A 184 -8.15 -2.25 16.17
N PHE A 185 -9.47 -2.34 15.98
CA PHE A 185 -10.45 -1.33 16.41
C PHE A 185 -10.66 -1.20 17.94
N GLY A 186 -9.76 -1.77 18.74
CA GLY A 186 -9.85 -1.87 20.20
C GLY A 186 -11.09 -2.64 20.68
N GLU A 187 -11.37 -2.56 21.99
CA GLU A 187 -12.52 -3.22 22.62
C GLU A 187 -13.89 -2.66 22.16
N SER A 188 -13.86 -1.52 21.45
CA SER A 188 -15.07 -0.80 21.06
C SER A 188 -15.79 -1.38 19.83
N PHE A 189 -15.10 -2.14 18.98
CA PHE A 189 -15.71 -2.79 17.83
C PHE A 189 -16.20 -4.19 18.22
N PRO A 190 -17.42 -4.58 17.82
CA PRO A 190 -17.94 -5.89 18.20
C PRO A 190 -17.18 -7.01 17.47
N GLN A 191 -16.87 -8.09 18.20
CA GLN A 191 -16.32 -9.30 17.59
C GLN A 191 -17.28 -9.82 16.53
N THR A 192 -16.75 -10.12 15.34
CA THR A 192 -17.54 -10.58 14.18
C THR A 192 -16.65 -11.38 13.24
N HIS A 193 -17.30 -12.19 12.42
CA HIS A 193 -16.68 -12.78 11.25
C HIS A 193 -16.86 -11.86 10.04
N PHE A 194 -16.00 -12.05 9.05
CA PHE A 194 -15.98 -11.28 7.83
C PHE A 194 -16.13 -12.21 6.64
N LYS A 195 -16.94 -11.79 5.67
CA LYS A 195 -17.15 -12.52 4.41
C LYS A 195 -16.78 -11.66 3.23
N PHE A 196 -16.05 -12.23 2.28
CA PHE A 196 -15.82 -11.54 1.01
C PHE A 196 -17.17 -11.25 0.33
N LEU A 197 -17.38 -10.00 -0.13
CA LEU A 197 -18.57 -9.65 -0.89
C LEU A 197 -18.26 -9.50 -2.37
N ARG A 198 -17.25 -8.69 -2.70
CA ARG A 198 -16.85 -8.38 -4.08
C ARG A 198 -15.47 -7.74 -4.13
N ALA A 199 -14.80 -7.93 -5.27
CA ALA A 199 -13.64 -7.14 -5.65
C ALA A 199 -14.08 -5.98 -6.55
N LEU A 200 -13.31 -4.91 -6.47
CA LEU A 200 -13.56 -3.65 -7.14
C LEU A 200 -12.31 -3.25 -7.90
N ASN A 201 -12.46 -2.91 -9.18
CA ASN A 201 -11.39 -2.31 -9.97
C ASN A 201 -11.56 -0.79 -10.13
N LYS A 202 -12.22 -0.16 -9.17
CA LYS A 202 -12.53 1.27 -9.17
C LYS A 202 -12.22 1.87 -7.80
N ASN A 203 -12.22 3.20 -7.73
CA ASN A 203 -12.25 3.95 -6.48
C ASN A 203 -11.03 3.82 -5.54
N TYR A 204 -9.88 3.31 -6.01
CA TYR A 204 -8.64 3.21 -5.24
C TYR A 204 -8.24 4.58 -4.74
N TYR A 205 -7.86 4.78 -3.49
CA TYR A 205 -7.27 6.01 -2.95
C TYR A 205 -5.75 5.89 -2.77
N TYR A 206 -5.28 4.69 -2.42
CA TYR A 206 -3.89 4.37 -2.15
C TYR A 206 -3.27 3.54 -3.31
N HIS A 207 -1.99 3.20 -3.19
CA HIS A 207 -1.24 2.43 -4.20
C HIS A 207 -1.27 0.93 -3.96
N PHE A 208 -2.46 0.39 -3.68
CA PHE A 208 -2.65 -1.05 -3.53
C PHE A 208 -2.99 -1.71 -4.86
N ARG A 209 -2.75 -3.02 -4.94
CA ARG A 209 -3.09 -3.84 -6.11
C ARG A 209 -4.59 -4.11 -6.21
N TYR A 210 -5.25 -4.32 -5.08
CA TYR A 210 -6.64 -4.75 -5.01
C TYR A 210 -7.47 -3.82 -4.13
N ASN A 211 -8.78 -3.84 -4.39
CA ASN A 211 -9.78 -3.14 -3.62
C ASN A 211 -10.99 -4.08 -3.48
N SER A 212 -11.51 -4.27 -2.26
CA SER A 212 -12.57 -5.22 -1.97
C SER A 212 -13.53 -4.69 -0.92
N ASP A 213 -14.79 -5.13 -1.01
CA ASP A 213 -15.76 -4.96 0.07
C ASP A 213 -15.89 -6.27 0.85
N ILE A 214 -15.76 -6.17 2.18
CA ILE A 214 -15.87 -7.31 3.08
C ILE A 214 -17.04 -7.10 4.04
N GLY A 215 -18.00 -8.02 4.00
CA GLY A 215 -19.24 -7.98 4.75
C GLY A 215 -19.02 -8.29 6.22
N ILE A 216 -19.70 -7.56 7.07
CA ILE A 216 -19.79 -7.76 8.51
C ILE A 216 -20.89 -8.79 8.76
N SER A 217 -20.51 -10.02 9.12
CA SER A 217 -21.44 -11.15 9.22
C SER A 217 -22.20 -11.22 10.54
N GLY A 218 -21.83 -10.44 11.55
CA GLY A 218 -22.43 -10.49 12.89
C GLY A 218 -21.90 -11.65 13.74
N PRO A 219 -22.53 -11.89 14.91
CA PRO A 219 -22.25 -13.04 15.78
C PRO A 219 -22.54 -14.36 15.05
N GLN A 220 -21.72 -15.37 15.31
CA GLN A 220 -21.97 -16.73 14.82
C GLN A 220 -22.72 -17.51 15.90
N PHE A 221 -23.80 -18.17 15.50
CA PHE A 221 -24.62 -18.99 16.38
C PHE A 221 -24.43 -20.47 16.03
N PRO A 222 -24.40 -21.38 17.02
CA PRO A 222 -24.32 -22.81 16.76
C PRO A 222 -25.48 -23.28 15.88
N GLU A 223 -25.22 -24.25 15.00
CA GLU A 223 -26.28 -24.84 14.19
C GLU A 223 -27.36 -25.50 15.05
N PRO A 224 -28.63 -25.51 14.59
CA PRO A 224 -29.70 -26.18 15.30
C PRO A 224 -29.43 -27.69 15.42
N MET A 225 -29.58 -28.24 16.62
CA MET A 225 -29.64 -29.70 16.76
C MET A 225 -30.94 -30.23 16.14
N ALA A 226 -30.86 -31.36 15.45
CA ALA A 226 -32.00 -31.96 14.73
C ALA A 226 -33.22 -32.24 15.63
N ASP A 227 -32.99 -32.52 16.91
CA ASP A 227 -34.03 -32.88 17.90
C ASP A 227 -34.40 -31.74 18.86
N GLU A 228 -34.13 -30.49 18.47
CA GLU A 228 -34.36 -29.34 19.35
C GLU A 228 -35.85 -29.11 19.62
N GLY A 229 -36.26 -29.18 20.89
CA GLY A 229 -37.64 -28.93 21.31
C GLY A 229 -38.09 -27.48 21.03
N SER A 230 -39.40 -27.28 20.80
CA SER A 230 -39.99 -25.99 20.45
C SER A 230 -39.61 -24.84 21.40
N ASN A 231 -39.58 -25.10 22.71
CA ASN A 231 -39.18 -24.13 23.73
C ASN A 231 -37.69 -23.77 23.68
N GLN A 232 -36.81 -24.73 23.36
CA GLN A 232 -35.37 -24.46 23.19
C GLN A 232 -35.12 -23.63 21.94
N LYS A 233 -35.79 -23.95 20.83
CA LYS A 233 -35.74 -23.17 19.59
C LYS A 233 -36.20 -21.72 19.79
N ILE A 234 -37.30 -21.49 20.50
CA ILE A 234 -37.78 -20.12 20.82
C ILE A 234 -36.76 -19.36 21.67
N ARG A 235 -36.16 -20.02 22.68
CA ARG A 235 -35.15 -19.40 23.53
C ARG A 235 -33.89 -19.04 22.74
N ARG A 236 -33.42 -19.93 21.85
CA ARG A 236 -32.26 -19.66 20.99
C ARG A 236 -32.53 -18.49 20.05
N LEU A 237 -33.66 -18.48 19.34
CA LEU A 237 -34.02 -17.38 18.43
C LEU A 237 -34.12 -16.02 19.16
N LYS A 238 -34.60 -16.01 20.42
CA LYS A 238 -34.59 -14.80 21.25
C LYS A 238 -33.17 -14.34 21.60
N MET A 239 -32.30 -15.26 22.03
CA MET A 239 -30.90 -14.95 22.30
C MET A 239 -30.16 -14.46 21.05
N GLU A 240 -30.38 -15.12 19.91
CA GLU A 240 -29.82 -14.72 18.61
C GLU A 240 -30.25 -13.30 18.24
N LYS A 241 -31.53 -12.99 18.44
CA LYS A 241 -32.06 -11.65 18.18
C LYS A 241 -31.46 -10.60 19.12
N GLU A 242 -31.42 -10.87 20.42
CA GLU A 242 -30.84 -9.97 21.43
C GLU A 242 -29.34 -9.70 21.18
N GLU A 243 -28.58 -10.75 20.82
CA GLU A 243 -27.16 -10.64 20.54
C GLU A 243 -26.90 -9.88 19.23
N ASN A 244 -27.72 -10.09 18.19
CA ASN A 244 -27.68 -9.30 16.97
C ASN A 244 -28.04 -7.82 17.21
N GLU A 245 -29.05 -7.53 18.02
CA GLU A 245 -29.43 -6.16 18.39
C GLU A 245 -28.30 -5.47 19.15
N LEU A 246 -27.68 -6.17 20.11
CA LEU A 246 -26.52 -5.68 20.85
C LEU A 246 -25.31 -5.46 19.93
N PHE A 247 -25.07 -6.37 18.98
CA PHE A 247 -24.03 -6.26 17.97
C PHE A 247 -24.19 -4.99 17.14
N HIS A 248 -25.39 -4.78 16.57
CA HIS A 248 -25.68 -3.59 15.77
C HIS A 248 -25.59 -2.31 16.60
N SER A 249 -26.09 -2.31 17.84
CA SER A 249 -25.97 -1.16 18.75
C SER A 249 -24.51 -0.81 19.04
N ARG A 250 -23.65 -1.81 19.27
CA ARG A 250 -22.20 -1.59 19.46
C ARG A 250 -21.52 -1.05 18.21
N LEU A 251 -21.86 -1.59 17.04
CA LEU A 251 -21.33 -1.12 15.77
C LEU A 251 -21.74 0.35 15.50
N GLU A 252 -23.01 0.69 15.73
CA GLU A 252 -23.49 2.07 15.60
C GLU A 252 -22.82 3.02 16.61
N LYS A 253 -22.62 2.56 17.86
CA LYS A 253 -21.88 3.33 18.87
C LYS A 253 -20.43 3.54 18.47
N PHE A 254 -19.75 2.51 17.95
CA PHE A 254 -18.39 2.61 17.44
C PHE A 254 -18.30 3.66 16.33
N ILE A 255 -19.15 3.51 15.32
CA ILE A 255 -19.24 4.41 14.18
C ILE A 255 -19.51 5.85 14.63
N SER A 256 -20.52 6.07 15.46
CA SER A 256 -20.92 7.41 15.94
C SER A 256 -19.91 8.08 16.86
N THR A 257 -19.09 7.29 17.58
CA THR A 257 -18.01 7.83 18.42
C THR A 257 -16.83 8.25 17.55
N LYS A 258 -16.49 7.43 16.56
CA LYS A 258 -15.35 7.68 15.67
C LYS A 258 -15.66 8.72 14.60
N SER A 259 -16.93 8.97 14.25
CA SER A 259 -17.37 9.90 13.20
C SER A 259 -17.45 11.39 13.60
N LYS A 260 -17.20 11.75 14.87
CA LYS A 260 -17.41 13.11 15.41
C LYS A 260 -16.27 14.12 15.18
N GLY A 261 -15.21 13.75 14.46
CA GLY A 261 -14.12 14.65 14.07
C GLY A 261 -14.40 15.43 12.78
N THR A 262 -13.97 16.69 12.71
CA THR A 262 -14.08 17.54 11.52
C THR A 262 -13.27 17.05 10.32
N ASP A 263 -12.29 16.15 10.53
CA ASP A 263 -11.40 15.60 9.50
C ASP A 263 -11.94 14.34 8.80
N LEU A 264 -13.18 13.93 9.10
CA LEU A 264 -13.78 12.66 8.63
C LEU A 264 -14.71 12.86 7.43
N ILE A 265 -14.72 14.05 6.84
CA ILE A 265 -15.47 14.34 5.63
C ILE A 265 -14.62 13.91 4.43
N ALA A 266 -15.09 12.90 3.70
CA ALA A 266 -14.44 12.48 2.46
C ALA A 266 -14.22 13.69 1.54
N LYS A 267 -13.01 13.77 0.97
CA LYS A 267 -12.71 14.78 -0.04
C LYS A 267 -13.64 14.56 -1.23
N ARG A 268 -14.58 15.49 -1.40
CA ARG A 268 -15.70 15.38 -2.36
C ARG A 268 -15.28 15.53 -3.80
N THR A 269 -14.12 16.11 -4.08
CA THR A 269 -13.62 16.28 -5.44
C THR A 269 -12.34 15.50 -5.62
N ARG A 270 -12.32 14.69 -6.68
CA ARG A 270 -11.16 13.93 -7.12
C ARG A 270 -10.63 14.54 -8.40
N VAL A 271 -9.33 14.81 -8.39
CA VAL A 271 -8.64 15.45 -9.50
C VAL A 271 -7.50 14.55 -9.91
N LEU A 272 -7.47 14.20 -11.19
CA LEU A 272 -6.33 13.56 -11.83
C LEU A 272 -5.58 14.61 -12.63
N VAL A 273 -4.27 14.72 -12.43
CA VAL A 273 -3.40 15.70 -13.08
C VAL A 273 -2.32 14.95 -13.86
N LEU A 274 -2.23 15.24 -15.14
CA LEU A 274 -1.24 14.72 -16.08
C LEU A 274 -0.29 15.85 -16.45
N ASP A 275 0.92 15.77 -15.94
CA ASP A 275 1.89 16.86 -16.00
C ASP A 275 3.31 16.30 -16.07
N ASP A 276 3.86 16.24 -17.29
CA ASP A 276 5.20 15.68 -17.54
C ASP A 276 6.31 16.43 -16.79
N GLN A 277 6.11 17.73 -16.54
CA GLN A 277 7.09 18.62 -15.93
C GLN A 277 6.90 18.72 -14.40
N LEU A 278 5.80 18.18 -13.88
CA LEU A 278 5.43 18.21 -12.46
C LEU A 278 5.40 19.64 -11.89
N GLU A 279 4.95 20.60 -12.69
CA GLU A 279 4.75 22.00 -12.32
C GLU A 279 3.80 22.14 -11.13
N LEU A 280 2.74 21.32 -11.05
CA LEU A 280 1.85 21.35 -9.90
C LEU A 280 2.62 21.02 -8.60
N SER A 281 3.53 20.05 -8.64
CA SER A 281 4.33 19.67 -7.47
C SER A 281 5.31 20.77 -7.08
N SER A 282 5.97 21.38 -8.06
CA SER A 282 7.01 22.40 -7.83
C SER A 282 6.43 23.73 -7.34
N LEU A 283 5.23 24.09 -7.79
CA LEU A 283 4.55 25.34 -7.42
C LEU A 283 3.69 25.21 -6.15
N SER A 284 3.40 23.99 -5.69
CA SER A 284 2.56 23.77 -4.51
C SER A 284 3.22 24.26 -3.22
N GLU A 285 2.51 25.06 -2.43
CA GLU A 285 2.98 25.54 -1.13
C GLU A 285 2.97 24.45 -0.04
N LYS A 286 2.09 23.44 -0.21
CA LYS A 286 1.91 22.32 0.72
C LYS A 286 1.78 21.00 -0.04
N PRO A 287 2.00 19.85 0.62
CA PRO A 287 1.76 18.54 0.01
C PRO A 287 0.35 18.44 -0.60
N LEU A 288 0.25 17.74 -1.75
CA LEU A 288 -1.03 17.58 -2.47
C LEU A 288 -2.13 16.93 -1.62
N ASP A 289 -1.73 16.06 -0.69
CA ASP A 289 -2.62 15.42 0.28
C ASP A 289 -3.26 16.40 1.29
N ASN A 290 -2.74 17.63 1.40
CA ASN A 290 -3.20 18.63 2.38
C ASN A 290 -4.18 19.66 1.77
N TYR A 291 -4.56 19.52 0.50
CA TYR A 291 -5.66 20.28 -0.09
C TYR A 291 -7.01 19.63 0.21
N SER A 292 -8.09 20.40 0.11
CA SER A 292 -9.47 19.92 0.32
C SER A 292 -9.95 18.93 -0.74
N PHE A 293 -9.12 18.66 -1.75
CA PHE A 293 -9.38 17.76 -2.88
C PHE A 293 -8.45 16.55 -2.85
N SER A 294 -8.90 15.43 -3.42
CA SER A 294 -8.06 14.26 -3.66
C SER A 294 -7.33 14.46 -4.98
N ILE A 295 -6.11 15.00 -4.94
CA ILE A 295 -5.30 15.29 -6.12
C ILE A 295 -4.34 14.12 -6.39
N ARG A 296 -4.34 13.61 -7.62
CA ARG A 296 -3.38 12.60 -8.07
C ARG A 296 -2.58 13.14 -9.23
N LEU A 297 -1.29 13.29 -9.00
CA LEU A 297 -0.35 13.75 -10.00
C LEU A 297 0.35 12.55 -10.64
N TYR A 298 0.25 12.44 -11.96
CA TYR A 298 0.97 11.49 -12.78
C TYR A 298 1.78 12.26 -13.81
N LYS A 299 2.94 11.69 -14.17
CA LYS A 299 3.81 12.29 -15.18
C LYS A 299 3.15 12.22 -16.56
N LYS A 300 2.61 11.07 -16.93
CA LYS A 300 2.01 10.82 -18.26
C LYS A 300 0.76 9.97 -18.13
N TRP A 301 -0.14 10.09 -19.10
CA TRP A 301 -1.18 9.09 -19.32
C TRP A 301 -0.57 7.86 -19.98
N LYS A 302 -1.08 6.68 -19.59
CA LYS A 302 -0.70 5.40 -20.16
C LYS A 302 -1.98 4.69 -20.61
N ARG A 303 -2.11 4.48 -21.92
CA ARG A 303 -3.26 3.79 -22.51
C ARG A 303 -3.49 2.43 -21.86
N GLY A 304 -4.73 2.15 -21.49
CA GLY A 304 -5.12 0.86 -20.90
C GLY A 304 -4.58 0.63 -19.48
N SER A 305 -4.00 1.64 -18.83
CA SER A 305 -3.56 1.53 -17.42
C SER A 305 -4.72 1.43 -16.42
N GLY A 306 -5.95 1.68 -16.87
CA GLY A 306 -7.12 1.77 -15.99
C GLY A 306 -7.07 2.99 -15.07
N MET A 307 -6.25 4.00 -15.36
CA MET A 307 -6.08 5.16 -14.47
C MET A 307 -7.41 5.89 -14.22
N PHE A 308 -8.27 6.05 -15.24
CA PHE A 308 -9.59 6.67 -15.11
C PHE A 308 -10.56 5.80 -14.32
N THR A 309 -10.63 4.49 -14.62
CA THR A 309 -11.52 3.56 -13.91
C THR A 309 -11.11 3.40 -12.45
N ARG A 310 -9.81 3.28 -12.17
CA ARG A 310 -9.26 3.10 -10.81
C ARG A 310 -9.36 4.35 -9.96
N SER A 311 -9.11 5.55 -10.51
CA SER A 311 -9.14 6.79 -9.72
C SER A 311 -10.51 7.48 -9.70
N TRP A 312 -11.33 7.24 -10.72
CA TRP A 312 -12.65 7.83 -10.93
C TRP A 312 -12.69 9.35 -10.66
N PRO A 313 -11.85 10.14 -11.34
CA PRO A 313 -11.74 11.57 -11.06
C PRO A 313 -12.95 12.33 -11.61
N GLY A 314 -13.40 13.34 -10.86
CA GLY A 314 -14.42 14.26 -11.36
C GLY A 314 -13.83 15.31 -12.31
N ILE A 315 -12.54 15.60 -12.15
CA ILE A 315 -11.76 16.55 -12.95
C ILE A 315 -10.49 15.85 -13.46
N VAL A 316 -10.24 15.95 -14.76
CA VAL A 316 -8.97 15.53 -15.38
C VAL A 316 -8.26 16.79 -15.87
N VAL A 317 -7.06 17.04 -15.35
CA VAL A 317 -6.19 18.14 -15.79
C VAL A 317 -5.10 17.57 -16.67
N TYR A 318 -4.96 18.11 -17.87
CA TYR A 318 -3.93 17.74 -18.83
C TYR A 318 -3.06 18.96 -19.13
N CYS A 319 -1.79 18.91 -18.73
CA CYS A 319 -0.80 19.93 -19.06
C CYS A 319 -0.17 19.60 -20.41
N TRP A 320 -0.53 20.36 -21.45
CA TRP A 320 -0.09 20.08 -22.81
C TRP A 320 1.42 20.27 -22.98
N ASN A 321 2.07 19.31 -23.64
CA ASN A 321 3.49 19.38 -24.03
C ASN A 321 3.66 19.07 -25.53
N ASN A 322 4.61 19.76 -26.17
CA ASN A 322 4.55 20.17 -27.59
C ASN A 322 4.74 19.09 -28.67
N GLU A 323 5.01 17.81 -28.36
CA GLU A 323 5.37 16.82 -29.39
C GLU A 323 4.25 15.84 -29.76
N THR A 324 3.45 15.37 -28.80
CA THR A 324 2.37 14.38 -29.04
C THR A 324 1.02 14.78 -28.45
N GLY A 325 0.95 15.94 -27.80
CA GLY A 325 -0.15 16.25 -26.88
C GLY A 325 -1.55 16.23 -27.49
N SER A 326 -1.66 16.44 -28.80
CA SER A 326 -2.95 16.34 -29.49
C SER A 326 -3.42 14.91 -29.67
N GLN A 327 -2.52 13.98 -29.98
CA GLN A 327 -2.90 12.58 -30.17
C GLN A 327 -3.22 11.95 -28.83
N ASP A 328 -2.38 12.23 -27.81
CA ASP A 328 -2.57 11.73 -26.46
C ASP A 328 -3.91 12.18 -25.87
N LEU A 329 -4.29 13.46 -26.04
CA LEU A 329 -5.58 13.96 -25.57
C LEU A 329 -6.76 13.30 -26.29
N VAL A 330 -6.69 13.10 -27.60
CA VAL A 330 -7.76 12.44 -28.38
C VAL A 330 -7.94 11.00 -27.92
N GLU A 331 -6.86 10.23 -27.82
CA GLU A 331 -6.95 8.84 -27.37
C GLU A 331 -7.37 8.72 -25.90
N MET A 332 -6.95 9.67 -25.06
CA MET A 332 -7.39 9.76 -23.67
C MET A 332 -8.90 9.99 -23.58
N VAL A 333 -9.43 10.96 -24.33
CA VAL A 333 -10.88 11.23 -24.40
C VAL A 333 -11.62 9.99 -24.89
N HIS A 334 -11.11 9.33 -25.93
CA HIS A 334 -11.70 8.08 -26.42
C HIS A 334 -11.75 7.00 -25.34
N GLU A 335 -10.67 6.81 -24.55
CA GLU A 335 -10.67 5.87 -23.42
C GLU A 335 -11.70 6.26 -22.35
N ILE A 336 -11.86 7.55 -22.07
CA ILE A 336 -12.86 8.08 -21.12
C ILE A 336 -14.28 7.76 -21.59
N GLU A 337 -14.58 7.96 -22.87
CA GLU A 337 -15.92 7.72 -23.44
C GLU A 337 -16.32 6.24 -23.48
N GLN A 338 -15.36 5.32 -23.48
CA GLN A 338 -15.64 3.88 -23.35
C GLN A 338 -16.09 3.48 -21.94
N ILE A 339 -15.98 4.37 -20.95
CA ILE A 339 -16.35 4.07 -19.57
C ILE A 339 -17.82 4.48 -19.36
N GLU A 340 -18.68 3.48 -19.13
CA GLU A 340 -20.10 3.69 -18.92
C GLU A 340 -20.38 4.67 -17.75
N LYS A 341 -21.31 5.61 -17.97
CA LYS A 341 -21.76 6.63 -17.00
C LYS A 341 -20.64 7.52 -16.43
N TYR A 342 -19.52 7.63 -17.14
CA TYR A 342 -18.39 8.44 -16.71
C TYR A 342 -18.18 9.63 -17.64
N HIS A 343 -18.31 10.84 -17.08
CA HIS A 343 -18.18 12.09 -17.83
C HIS A 343 -17.48 13.15 -16.98
N PRO A 344 -16.13 13.05 -16.83
CA PRO A 344 -15.33 14.00 -16.07
C PRO A 344 -15.25 15.35 -16.80
N PHE A 345 -14.97 16.41 -16.03
CA PHE A 345 -14.63 17.70 -16.61
C PHE A 345 -13.14 17.74 -16.94
N ILE A 346 -12.78 18.03 -18.19
CA ILE A 346 -11.39 18.07 -18.65
C ILE A 346 -10.90 19.52 -18.69
N VAL A 347 -9.75 19.79 -18.06
CA VAL A 347 -9.06 21.09 -18.13
C VAL A 347 -7.72 20.89 -18.81
N VAL A 348 -7.49 21.60 -19.91
CA VAL A 348 -6.24 21.56 -20.66
C VAL A 348 -5.47 22.86 -20.42
N PHE A 349 -4.31 22.78 -19.78
CA PHE A 349 -3.40 23.93 -19.66
C PHE A 349 -2.38 23.95 -20.79
N LYS A 350 -1.87 25.13 -21.12
CA LYS A 350 -0.94 25.36 -22.24
C LYS A 350 -1.48 24.86 -23.58
N SER A 351 -2.80 24.88 -23.75
CA SER A 351 -3.43 24.43 -24.98
C SER A 351 -2.99 25.31 -26.15
N PRO A 352 -2.64 24.74 -27.31
CA PRO A 352 -2.39 25.53 -28.52
C PRO A 352 -3.68 26.06 -29.14
N LEU A 353 -4.84 25.47 -28.80
CA LEU A 353 -6.14 25.83 -29.35
C LEU A 353 -7.05 26.45 -28.29
N ALA A 354 -7.98 27.28 -28.72
CA ALA A 354 -9.04 27.78 -27.85
C ALA A 354 -10.01 26.64 -27.46
N THR A 355 -10.77 26.84 -26.38
CA THR A 355 -11.72 25.81 -25.88
C THR A 355 -12.68 25.31 -26.96
N LYS A 356 -13.26 26.21 -27.77
CA LYS A 356 -14.23 25.83 -28.81
C LYS A 356 -13.61 24.92 -29.86
N GLU A 357 -12.45 25.31 -30.40
CA GLU A 357 -11.72 24.55 -31.41
C GLU A 357 -11.27 23.18 -30.87
N MET A 358 -10.82 23.12 -29.61
CA MET A 358 -10.42 21.86 -29.00
C MET A 358 -11.59 20.90 -28.82
N LYS A 359 -12.75 21.40 -28.35
CA LYS A 359 -13.97 20.59 -28.22
C LYS A 359 -14.40 19.98 -29.55
N GLU A 360 -14.39 20.78 -30.61
CA GLU A 360 -14.71 20.32 -31.97
C GLU A 360 -13.71 19.24 -32.44
N LYS A 361 -12.43 19.44 -32.17
CA LYS A 361 -11.36 18.51 -32.54
C LYS A 361 -11.41 17.17 -31.82
N VAL A 362 -11.63 17.18 -30.50
CA VAL A 362 -11.65 15.96 -29.67
C VAL A 362 -13.05 15.37 -29.51
N GLN A 363 -14.08 16.07 -30.02
CA GLN A 363 -15.49 15.70 -29.91
C GLN A 363 -15.99 15.53 -28.47
N TYR A 364 -15.50 16.35 -27.53
CA TYR A 364 -15.84 16.25 -26.11
C TYR A 364 -16.31 17.58 -25.51
N GLU A 365 -17.58 17.64 -25.12
CA GLU A 365 -18.23 18.88 -24.69
C GLU A 365 -17.78 19.39 -23.31
N SER A 366 -17.45 18.51 -22.37
CA SER A 366 -17.12 18.89 -20.99
C SER A 366 -15.63 19.23 -20.82
N MET A 367 -15.17 20.22 -21.58
CA MET A 367 -13.78 20.65 -21.61
C MET A 367 -13.60 22.16 -21.46
N LEU A 368 -12.50 22.57 -20.83
CA LEU A 368 -11.98 23.93 -20.79
C LEU A 368 -10.50 23.91 -21.19
N CYS A 369 -10.09 24.83 -22.06
CA CYS A 369 -8.72 25.00 -22.48
C CYS A 369 -8.20 26.38 -22.08
N GLU A 370 -7.06 26.39 -21.41
CA GLU A 370 -6.30 27.56 -21.02
C GLU A 370 -5.01 27.59 -21.83
N GLN A 371 -4.74 28.71 -22.50
CA GLN A 371 -3.53 28.89 -23.29
C GLN A 371 -2.37 29.40 -22.42
N ALA A 372 -2.69 29.98 -21.26
CA ALA A 372 -1.70 30.42 -20.30
C ALA A 372 -0.91 29.25 -19.66
N PRO A 373 0.29 29.53 -19.11
CA PRO A 373 1.02 28.59 -18.27
C PRO A 373 0.20 28.09 -17.09
N PHE A 374 0.59 26.94 -16.53
CA PHE A 374 -0.06 26.38 -15.37
C PHE A 374 0.01 27.34 -14.17
N ALA A 375 -1.15 27.72 -13.63
CA ALA A 375 -1.27 28.60 -12.47
C ALA A 375 -2.02 27.89 -11.34
N ILE A 376 -1.36 27.69 -10.20
CA ILE A 376 -1.91 26.92 -9.08
C ILE A 376 -3.18 27.55 -8.51
N ASP A 377 -3.23 28.88 -8.38
CA ASP A 377 -4.40 29.59 -7.86
C ASP A 377 -5.64 29.41 -8.75
N GLN A 378 -5.44 29.39 -10.07
CA GLN A 378 -6.50 29.13 -11.04
C GLN A 378 -6.98 27.67 -10.92
N PHE A 379 -6.04 26.73 -10.83
CA PHE A 379 -6.35 25.32 -10.62
C PHE A 379 -7.18 25.08 -9.33
N ILE A 380 -6.80 25.71 -8.21
CA ILE A 380 -7.54 25.59 -6.94
C ILE A 380 -8.94 26.19 -7.08
N LYS A 381 -9.09 27.39 -7.65
CA LYS A 381 -10.40 28.02 -7.89
C LYS A 381 -11.31 27.17 -8.76
N LEU A 382 -10.76 26.51 -9.79
CA LEU A 382 -11.51 25.58 -10.64
C LEU A 382 -12.02 24.38 -9.85
N CYS A 383 -11.19 23.81 -8.97
CA CYS A 383 -11.59 22.70 -8.11
C CYS A 383 -12.68 23.11 -7.12
N GLU A 384 -12.58 24.30 -6.52
CA GLU A 384 -13.60 24.86 -5.62
C GLU A 384 -14.93 25.10 -6.35
N LEU A 385 -14.87 25.69 -7.54
CA LEU A 385 -16.04 25.94 -8.38
C LEU A 385 -16.74 24.63 -8.76
N TYR A 386 -15.97 23.64 -9.20
CA TYR A 386 -16.51 22.31 -9.50
C TYR A 386 -17.15 21.68 -8.25
N GLN A 387 -16.48 21.75 -7.10
CA GLN A 387 -17.01 21.20 -5.85
C GLN A 387 -18.34 21.83 -5.45
N SER A 388 -18.47 23.15 -5.60
CA SER A 388 -19.70 23.89 -5.26
C SER A 388 -20.88 23.57 -6.18
N LYS A 389 -20.62 23.31 -7.47
CA LYS A 389 -21.66 23.08 -8.49
C LYS A 389 -22.04 21.61 -8.68
N SER A 390 -21.07 20.71 -8.67
CA SER A 390 -21.24 19.30 -9.10
C SER A 390 -20.65 18.29 -8.11
N GLY A 391 -19.94 18.74 -7.07
CA GLY A 391 -19.13 17.87 -6.20
C GLY A 391 -19.92 16.90 -5.32
N ARG A 392 -21.24 17.11 -5.10
CA ARG A 392 -22.09 16.20 -4.31
C ARG A 392 -22.63 15.02 -5.12
N GLU A 393 -22.86 15.18 -6.41
CA GLU A 393 -23.58 14.18 -7.23
C GLU A 393 -22.63 13.20 -7.94
N LYS A 394 -21.37 13.56 -8.19
CA LYS A 394 -20.43 12.76 -9.01
C LYS A 394 -19.39 11.94 -8.23
N THR A 395 -19.28 12.09 -6.91
CA THR A 395 -18.29 11.35 -6.09
C THR A 395 -18.89 10.39 -5.09
N HIS A 396 -20.21 10.40 -4.96
CA HIS A 396 -20.98 9.26 -4.45
C HIS A 396 -21.39 8.43 -5.65
N ASP A 397 -20.70 7.31 -5.84
CA ASP A 397 -21.05 6.32 -6.86
C ASP A 397 -22.40 5.69 -6.50
N GLN A 398 -23.50 6.26 -7.02
CA GLN A 398 -24.86 5.82 -6.72
C GLN A 398 -25.12 4.40 -7.24
N ASP A 399 -24.46 4.00 -8.33
CA ASP A 399 -24.60 2.68 -8.94
C ASP A 399 -23.82 1.59 -8.19
N MET A 400 -22.70 1.95 -7.54
CA MET A 400 -21.85 1.00 -6.80
C MET A 400 -22.19 0.90 -5.31
N SER A 401 -23.05 1.78 -4.80
CA SER A 401 -23.57 1.69 -3.44
C SER A 401 -24.56 0.52 -3.35
N PHE A 402 -24.48 -0.35 -2.33
CA PHE A 402 -25.53 -1.36 -2.13
C PHE A 402 -26.91 -0.71 -2.01
N HIS A 403 -26.94 0.56 -1.58
CA HIS A 403 -28.13 1.37 -1.48
C HIS A 403 -27.85 2.79 -1.99
N THR A 404 -28.80 3.38 -2.70
CA THR A 404 -28.84 4.81 -3.09
C THR A 404 -28.83 5.80 -1.90
N ARG A 405 -28.75 5.28 -0.67
CA ARG A 405 -28.75 5.99 0.62
C ARG A 405 -27.70 5.47 1.61
N GLU A 406 -26.63 4.87 1.11
CA GLU A 406 -25.59 4.27 1.94
C GLU A 406 -24.85 5.33 2.79
N GLU A 407 -24.94 5.18 4.11
CA GLU A 407 -24.20 6.01 5.06
C GLU A 407 -22.77 5.47 5.21
N ARG A 408 -21.80 6.25 4.72
CA ARG A 408 -20.37 5.90 4.74
C ARG A 408 -19.65 6.66 5.84
N PHE A 409 -18.76 5.94 6.51
CA PHE A 409 -17.94 6.47 7.59
C PHE A 409 -16.48 6.36 7.19
N TYR A 410 -15.78 7.49 7.23
CA TYR A 410 -14.37 7.58 6.89
C TYR A 410 -13.57 7.67 8.19
N LEU A 411 -12.40 7.03 8.21
CA LEU A 411 -11.45 7.12 9.30
C LEU A 411 -10.29 8.02 8.86
N ASP A 412 -9.74 8.79 9.79
CA ASP A 412 -8.51 9.56 9.51
C ASP A 412 -7.41 8.60 9.07
N LYS A 413 -6.70 8.94 7.99
CA LYS A 413 -5.63 8.12 7.40
C LYS A 413 -4.49 7.78 8.38
N ASN A 414 -4.28 8.62 9.39
CA ASN A 414 -3.27 8.49 10.43
C ASN A 414 -3.81 7.78 11.69
N ASN A 415 -5.12 7.54 11.77
CA ASN A 415 -5.70 6.77 12.88
C ASN A 415 -5.30 5.28 12.71
N PRO A 416 -4.76 4.61 13.74
CA PRO A 416 -4.51 3.16 13.70
C PRO A 416 -5.74 2.33 13.30
N ASP A 417 -6.94 2.78 13.67
CA ASP A 417 -8.21 2.15 13.29
C ASP A 417 -8.47 2.18 11.77
N SER A 418 -7.76 3.00 11.00
CA SER A 418 -7.83 3.01 9.52
C SER A 418 -7.15 1.80 8.88
N GLN A 419 -6.66 0.86 9.69
CA GLN A 419 -5.93 -0.32 9.24
C GLN A 419 -6.59 -1.62 9.73
N LEU A 420 -6.50 -2.65 8.90
CA LEU A 420 -6.93 -4.01 9.24
C LEU A 420 -5.82 -5.02 8.92
N SER A 421 -5.69 -6.08 9.73
CA SER A 421 -4.71 -7.14 9.48
C SER A 421 -5.37 -8.43 9.06
N LEU A 422 -5.06 -8.91 7.85
CA LEU A 422 -5.37 -10.27 7.40
C LEU A 422 -4.40 -11.24 8.06
N LYS A 423 -4.93 -12.22 8.79
CA LYS A 423 -4.15 -13.32 9.33
C LYS A 423 -4.06 -14.44 8.29
N VAL A 424 -2.85 -14.83 7.94
CA VAL A 424 -2.56 -15.96 7.03
C VAL A 424 -1.64 -16.93 7.76
N GLU A 425 -2.04 -18.19 7.84
CA GLU A 425 -1.14 -19.26 8.29
C GLU A 425 -0.21 -19.64 7.14
N MET A 426 1.10 -19.57 7.37
CA MET A 426 2.14 -19.94 6.42
C MET A 426 3.01 -21.04 7.00
N LYS A 427 3.58 -21.88 6.14
CA LYS A 427 4.48 -22.96 6.56
C LYS A 427 5.91 -22.58 6.23
N VAL A 428 6.74 -22.39 7.24
CA VAL A 428 8.13 -21.98 7.06
C VAL A 428 9.02 -23.20 6.87
N HIS A 429 9.81 -23.20 5.80
CA HIS A 429 10.75 -24.26 5.44
C HIS A 429 12.16 -23.96 5.93
N GLU A 430 12.64 -22.74 5.69
CA GLU A 430 14.00 -22.33 6.01
C GLU A 430 14.02 -20.90 6.51
N VAL A 431 14.83 -20.63 7.54
CA VAL A 431 15.00 -19.29 8.12
C VAL A 431 16.48 -19.01 8.29
N SER A 432 16.89 -17.82 7.86
CA SER A 432 18.19 -17.23 8.20
C SER A 432 17.98 -15.93 8.98
N GLU A 433 19.07 -15.22 9.30
CA GLU A 433 18.97 -13.91 9.92
C GLU A 433 18.53 -12.77 8.99
N SER A 434 18.43 -13.00 7.67
CA SER A 434 18.03 -11.96 6.69
C SER A 434 16.91 -12.36 5.73
N TRP A 435 16.54 -13.65 5.67
CA TRP A 435 15.50 -14.12 4.76
C TRP A 435 14.77 -15.37 5.28
N PHE A 436 13.56 -15.55 4.78
CA PHE A 436 12.67 -16.68 5.00
C PHE A 436 12.37 -17.38 3.68
N LYS A 437 12.22 -18.70 3.73
CA LYS A 437 11.59 -19.51 2.68
C LYS A 437 10.37 -20.21 3.26
N PHE A 438 9.20 -20.03 2.64
CA PHE A 438 7.92 -20.51 3.16
C PHE A 438 6.95 -20.87 2.04
N SER A 439 5.91 -21.65 2.36
CA SER A 439 4.74 -21.87 1.53
C SER A 439 3.51 -21.14 2.07
N SER A 440 2.66 -20.73 1.14
CA SER A 440 1.39 -20.05 1.41
C SER A 440 0.27 -20.69 0.57
N PRO A 441 -0.94 -20.85 1.12
CA PRO A 441 -2.09 -21.29 0.34
C PRO A 441 -2.58 -20.22 -0.64
N LEU A 442 -2.18 -18.96 -0.45
CA LEU A 442 -2.57 -17.83 -1.29
C LEU A 442 -1.52 -17.53 -2.34
N LEU A 443 -1.97 -17.10 -3.52
CA LEU A 443 -1.11 -16.52 -4.55
C LEU A 443 -0.70 -15.09 -4.16
N LEU A 444 0.41 -14.99 -3.41
CA LEU A 444 0.94 -13.72 -2.94
C LEU A 444 1.72 -12.98 -4.04
N PRO A 445 1.41 -11.69 -4.28
CA PRO A 445 2.20 -10.90 -5.22
C PRO A 445 3.59 -10.55 -4.68
N LEU A 446 4.56 -10.43 -5.57
CA LEU A 446 5.90 -9.93 -5.23
C LEU A 446 5.83 -8.54 -4.60
N PHE A 447 6.74 -8.27 -3.66
CA PHE A 447 6.84 -7.05 -2.87
C PHE A 447 5.59 -6.72 -2.05
N SER A 448 4.73 -7.72 -1.79
CA SER A 448 3.79 -7.66 -0.68
C SER A 448 4.55 -7.84 0.64
N ILE A 449 4.05 -7.19 1.69
CA ILE A 449 4.68 -7.13 3.00
C ILE A 449 3.79 -7.82 4.01
N PHE A 450 4.40 -8.71 4.79
CA PHE A 450 3.79 -9.43 5.89
C PHE A 450 4.51 -9.11 7.19
N GLU A 451 3.76 -9.04 8.27
CA GLU A 451 4.27 -8.90 9.62
C GLU A 451 4.27 -10.26 10.33
N LEU A 452 5.34 -10.55 11.04
CA LEU A 452 5.41 -11.62 12.02
C LEU A 452 5.40 -10.99 13.41
N GLU A 453 4.47 -11.38 14.28
CA GLU A 453 4.40 -10.83 15.65
C GLU A 453 5.14 -11.69 16.69
N ARG A 454 5.31 -13.00 16.43
CA ARG A 454 5.96 -13.97 17.33
C ARG A 454 6.72 -15.02 16.50
N PRO A 455 7.85 -15.56 16.99
CA PRO A 455 8.47 -15.27 18.29
C PRO A 455 9.18 -13.92 18.35
N ILE A 456 9.54 -13.36 17.19
CA ILE A 456 10.21 -12.07 17.06
C ILE A 456 9.37 -11.20 16.13
N ARG A 457 9.19 -9.94 16.52
CA ARG A 457 8.43 -8.98 15.74
C ARG A 457 9.25 -8.48 14.56
N LEU A 458 8.90 -8.85 13.33
CA LEU A 458 9.62 -8.47 12.11
C LEU A 458 8.68 -8.28 10.91
N PHE A 459 9.22 -7.73 9.83
CA PHE A 459 8.52 -7.67 8.54
C PHE A 459 9.22 -8.55 7.52
N LEU A 460 8.42 -9.11 6.62
CA LEU A 460 8.83 -9.95 5.51
C LEU A 460 8.34 -9.31 4.22
N THR A 461 9.26 -9.03 3.31
CA THR A 461 8.92 -8.58 1.96
C THR A 461 9.20 -9.69 0.98
N ILE A 462 8.17 -10.12 0.25
CA ILE A 462 8.27 -11.20 -0.74
C ILE A 462 9.08 -10.69 -1.94
N VAL A 463 10.11 -11.42 -2.33
CA VAL A 463 11.04 -10.99 -3.39
C VAL A 463 11.15 -12.00 -4.52
N GLU A 464 10.73 -13.24 -4.28
CA GLU A 464 10.83 -14.34 -5.23
C GLU A 464 9.65 -15.29 -5.04
N ARG A 465 9.11 -15.80 -6.15
CA ARG A 465 8.18 -16.93 -6.19
C ARG A 465 8.92 -18.11 -6.81
N ILE A 466 8.86 -19.26 -6.15
CA ILE A 466 9.64 -20.45 -6.52
C ILE A 466 8.69 -21.40 -7.26
N ASP A 467 8.60 -21.23 -8.58
CA ASP A 467 7.65 -21.96 -9.43
C ASP A 467 8.04 -23.43 -9.63
N GLU A 468 9.33 -23.77 -9.57
CA GLU A 468 9.88 -25.11 -9.83
C GLU A 468 10.40 -25.79 -8.56
N SER A 469 9.60 -25.82 -7.49
CA SER A 469 10.03 -26.48 -6.26
C SER A 469 9.67 -27.97 -6.26
N PRO A 470 10.59 -28.88 -5.86
CA PRO A 470 10.28 -30.31 -5.66
C PRO A 470 9.26 -30.56 -4.54
N TRP A 471 8.90 -29.53 -3.78
CA TRP A 471 7.87 -29.54 -2.74
C TRP A 471 6.57 -28.85 -3.18
N TYR A 472 6.33 -28.71 -4.50
CA TYR A 472 5.00 -28.42 -5.02
C TYR A 472 4.11 -29.65 -4.78
N GLN A 473 3.75 -29.84 -3.53
CA GLN A 473 2.81 -30.85 -3.06
C GLN A 473 1.61 -30.07 -2.50
N ASP A 474 0.41 -30.41 -2.96
CA ASP A 474 -0.87 -29.95 -2.41
C ASP A 474 -1.19 -28.44 -2.51
N GLY A 475 -1.08 -27.84 -3.70
CA GLY A 475 -1.76 -26.57 -4.00
C GLY A 475 -1.26 -25.34 -3.23
N GLU A 476 -0.07 -25.39 -2.63
CA GLU A 476 0.57 -24.25 -1.97
C GLU A 476 1.66 -23.61 -2.84
N TYR A 477 1.75 -22.28 -2.80
CA TYR A 477 2.76 -21.50 -3.51
C TYR A 477 3.97 -21.24 -2.61
N GLN A 478 5.17 -21.31 -3.18
CA GLN A 478 6.42 -21.10 -2.44
C GLN A 478 7.07 -19.77 -2.73
N TYR A 479 7.65 -19.21 -1.68
CA TYR A 479 8.18 -17.86 -1.68
C TYR A 479 9.51 -17.77 -0.94
N LYS A 480 10.28 -16.77 -1.36
CA LYS A 480 11.37 -16.21 -0.57
C LYS A 480 11.03 -14.78 -0.19
N ALA A 481 11.23 -14.46 1.08
CA ALA A 481 11.07 -13.11 1.60
C ALA A 481 12.32 -12.65 2.34
N ILE A 482 12.61 -11.35 2.26
CA ILE A 482 13.66 -10.70 3.04
C ILE A 482 13.10 -10.13 4.34
N ILE A 483 13.92 -10.17 5.39
CA ILE A 483 13.57 -9.70 6.73
C ILE A 483 13.93 -8.22 6.85
N HIS A 484 13.05 -7.40 7.42
CA HIS A 484 13.37 -6.02 7.75
C HIS A 484 12.60 -5.52 8.97
N GLY A 485 12.88 -4.26 9.37
CA GLY A 485 12.30 -3.62 10.56
C GLY A 485 12.75 -4.24 11.88
N LEU A 486 13.94 -4.83 11.90
CA LEU A 486 14.62 -5.31 13.11
C LEU A 486 15.60 -4.25 13.63
N ASP A 487 15.52 -3.95 14.92
CA ASP A 487 16.61 -3.27 15.63
C ASP A 487 17.73 -4.28 15.97
N GLU A 488 18.83 -3.79 16.55
CA GLU A 488 19.99 -4.61 16.88
C GLU A 488 19.67 -5.72 17.90
N THR A 489 18.75 -5.44 18.84
CA THR A 489 18.37 -6.40 19.89
C THR A 489 17.52 -7.52 19.30
N ALA A 490 16.53 -7.19 18.48
CA ALA A 490 15.68 -8.16 17.80
C ALA A 490 16.46 -8.99 16.77
N ARG A 491 17.47 -8.42 16.11
CA ARG A 491 18.35 -9.18 15.22
C ARG A 491 19.26 -10.15 15.98
N ALA A 492 19.84 -9.71 17.10
CA ALA A 492 20.63 -10.61 17.95
C ALA A 492 19.80 -11.78 18.45
N GLU A 493 18.53 -11.53 18.79
CA GLU A 493 17.58 -12.57 19.18
C GLU A 493 17.28 -13.55 18.05
N LEU A 494 17.05 -13.05 16.83
CA LEU A 494 16.81 -13.90 15.67
C LEU A 494 18.01 -14.80 15.38
N ARG A 495 19.23 -14.24 15.40
CA ARG A 495 20.47 -14.99 15.23
C ARG A 495 20.61 -16.11 16.27
N ARG A 496 20.27 -15.82 17.53
CA ARG A 496 20.29 -16.81 18.62
C ARG A 496 19.31 -17.95 18.35
N GLN A 497 18.09 -17.65 17.91
CA GLN A 497 17.06 -18.65 17.61
C GLN A 497 17.43 -19.52 16.40
N VAL A 498 17.95 -18.91 15.32
CA VAL A 498 18.45 -19.63 14.14
C VAL A 498 19.58 -20.59 14.54
N ASN A 499 20.59 -20.11 15.25
CA ASN A 499 21.71 -20.96 15.67
C ASN A 499 21.29 -22.08 16.63
N SER A 500 20.33 -21.82 17.51
CA SER A 500 19.79 -22.84 18.42
C SER A 500 19.07 -23.94 17.65
N SER A 501 18.30 -23.56 16.61
CA SER A 501 17.61 -24.50 15.73
C SER A 501 18.60 -25.36 14.95
N ILE A 502 19.65 -24.77 14.38
CA ILE A 502 20.72 -25.50 13.68
C ILE A 502 21.37 -26.56 14.58
N LYS A 503 21.70 -26.21 15.83
CA LYS A 503 22.29 -27.17 16.79
C LYS A 503 21.36 -28.35 17.06
N LEU A 504 20.06 -28.08 17.26
CA LEU A 504 19.06 -29.14 17.44
C LEU A 504 18.96 -30.07 16.22
N GLU A 505 19.14 -29.54 15.00
CA GLU A 505 19.19 -30.36 13.79
C GLU A 505 20.41 -31.30 13.78
N GLU A 506 21.58 -30.78 14.13
CA GLU A 506 22.83 -31.55 14.19
C GLU A 506 22.75 -32.67 15.23
N ASP A 507 22.21 -32.39 16.42
CA ASP A 507 22.08 -33.37 17.49
C ASP A 507 21.09 -34.49 17.14
N LYS A 508 19.94 -34.15 16.54
CA LYS A 508 18.98 -35.15 16.04
C LYS A 508 19.57 -36.02 14.93
N LYS A 509 20.40 -35.46 14.05
CA LYS A 509 21.09 -36.22 12.99
C LYS A 509 22.08 -37.23 13.58
N LYS A 510 22.85 -36.83 14.60
CA LYS A 510 23.76 -37.72 15.35
C LYS A 510 23.00 -38.85 16.07
N GLN A 511 21.91 -38.54 16.77
CA GLN A 511 21.10 -39.57 17.42
C GLN A 511 20.48 -40.57 16.41
N LYS A 512 20.06 -40.11 15.22
CA LYS A 512 19.56 -41.00 14.16
C LYS A 512 20.67 -41.86 13.52
N SER A 513 21.93 -41.41 13.49
CA SER A 513 23.06 -42.25 13.05
C SER A 513 23.46 -43.28 14.10
N ASP A 514 23.44 -42.89 15.38
CA ASP A 514 23.85 -43.77 16.49
C ASP A 514 22.82 -44.89 16.76
N ASN A 515 21.52 -44.65 16.51
CA ASN A 515 20.47 -45.68 16.59
C ASN A 515 20.39 -46.60 15.36
N LYS A 516 21.17 -46.33 14.30
CA LYS A 516 21.25 -47.17 13.09
C LYS A 516 22.50 -48.04 13.03
N ALA A 517 23.49 -47.75 13.87
CA ALA A 517 24.67 -48.59 14.11
C ALA A 517 24.37 -49.58 15.23
#